data_AF-A0A2K9JYM2-F1
#
_entry.id   AF-A0A2K9JYM2-F1
#
_cell.length_a   1.000
_cell.length_b   1.000
_cell.length_c   1.000
_cell.angle_alpha   90.00
_cell.angle_beta   90.00
_cell.angle_gamma   90.00
#
_symmetry.space_group_name_H-M   'P 1'
#
loop_
_entity.id
_entity.type
_entity.pdbx_description
1 polymer ?
#
loop_
_entity_poly.entity_id
_entity_poly.type
_entity_poly.pdbx_seq_one_letter_code
_entity_poly.pdbx_strand_id
1 'polypeptide(L)'
;MSGTKDSGVLDAVREEQKQQLQPPRKYKVILNNDDYTPMDFVVEVLTTFFNMDSERATEVMLEVHHKGKAVCGVYPADIAHTKAEQVNRYARDNEHPLLCSCEQE
;
A
#
# COMPACT_ATOMS: atom_id res chain seq x y z
N MET A 1 35.63 -59.15 9.87
CA MET A 1 35.69 -58.01 10.78
C MET A 1 35.72 -56.74 9.95
N SER A 2 34.93 -55.73 10.35
CA SER A 2 35.11 -54.27 10.13
C SER A 2 35.41 -53.75 8.70
N GLY A 3 34.70 -52.78 8.13
CA GLY A 3 33.77 -51.85 8.73
C GLY A 3 33.15 -50.90 7.70
N THR A 4 31.98 -50.42 8.09
CA THR A 4 31.39 -49.08 7.83
C THR A 4 31.18 -48.64 6.39
N LYS A 5 29.94 -48.91 5.93
CA LYS A 5 29.20 -48.13 4.94
C LYS A 5 29.01 -46.70 5.46
N ASP A 6 29.69 -45.73 4.86
CA ASP A 6 29.51 -44.30 5.14
C ASP A 6 28.92 -43.58 3.91
N SER A 7 27.72 -44.01 3.49
CA SER A 7 26.97 -43.34 2.42
C SER A 7 25.59 -42.84 2.88
N GLY A 8 25.26 -42.97 4.16
CA GLY A 8 23.94 -42.63 4.70
C GLY A 8 23.81 -41.21 5.24
N VAL A 9 24.92 -40.46 5.34
CA VAL A 9 24.92 -39.14 5.99
C VAL A 9 24.61 -37.99 5.02
N LEU A 10 24.80 -38.18 3.71
CA LEU A 10 24.58 -37.12 2.72
C LEU A 10 23.11 -36.95 2.31
N ASP A 11 22.29 -38.00 2.41
CA ASP A 11 20.87 -37.96 2.01
C ASP A 11 19.96 -37.33 3.08
N ALA A 12 20.42 -37.23 4.32
CA ALA A 12 19.61 -36.73 5.45
C ALA A 12 19.59 -35.20 5.57
N VAL A 13 20.35 -34.47 4.75
CA VAL A 13 20.47 -32.99 4.83
C VAL A 13 19.48 -32.27 3.89
N ARG A 14 18.65 -33.00 3.14
CA ARG A 14 17.78 -32.42 2.11
C ARG A 14 16.29 -32.61 2.36
N GLU A 15 15.86 -32.57 3.61
CA GLU A 15 14.51 -32.09 3.92
C GLU A 15 14.56 -30.56 3.83
N GLU A 16 14.63 -30.04 2.60
CA GLU A 16 14.38 -28.64 2.31
C GLU A 16 12.96 -28.33 2.81
N GLN A 17 12.85 -27.81 4.04
CA GLN A 17 11.62 -27.19 4.50
C GLN A 17 11.29 -26.09 3.50
N LYS A 18 10.42 -26.40 2.53
CA LYS A 18 9.77 -25.40 1.69
C LYS A 18 8.93 -24.54 2.62
N GLN A 19 9.55 -23.53 3.22
CA GLN A 19 8.81 -22.43 3.84
C GLN A 19 7.90 -21.89 2.75
N GLN A 20 6.59 -22.12 2.91
CA GLN A 20 5.59 -21.57 2.02
C GLN A 20 5.64 -20.05 2.20
N LEU A 21 6.27 -19.36 1.25
CA LEU A 21 6.28 -17.90 1.22
C LEU A 21 4.83 -17.45 1.10
N GLN A 22 4.28 -16.86 2.16
CA GLN A 22 2.97 -16.23 2.08
C GLN A 22 3.09 -14.92 1.28
N PRO A 23 2.11 -14.60 0.42
CA PRO A 23 2.11 -13.33 -0.29
C PRO A 23 2.08 -12.16 0.72
N PRO A 24 2.70 -11.02 0.38
CA PRO A 24 2.65 -9.84 1.25
C PRO A 24 1.22 -9.41 1.54
N ARG A 25 0.96 -8.97 2.77
CA ARG A 25 -0.33 -8.36 3.13
C ARG A 25 -0.56 -7.11 2.27
N LYS A 26 -1.76 -7.00 1.73
CA LYS A 26 -2.20 -5.84 0.98
C LYS A 26 -2.92 -4.85 1.90
N TYR A 27 -2.79 -3.58 1.56
CA TYR A 27 -3.38 -2.46 2.27
C TYR A 27 -4.04 -1.53 1.26
N LYS A 28 -5.23 -1.06 1.61
CA LYS A 28 -5.93 0.02 0.92
C LYS A 28 -5.32 1.34 1.39
N VAL A 29 -4.99 2.22 0.45
CA VAL A 29 -4.67 3.62 0.73
C VAL A 29 -5.93 4.44 0.51
N ILE A 30 -6.29 5.24 1.50
CA ILE A 30 -7.60 5.88 1.61
C ILE A 30 -7.42 7.38 1.81
N LEU A 31 -8.06 8.19 0.99
CA LEU A 31 -8.24 9.62 1.27
C LEU A 31 -9.53 9.82 2.05
N ASN A 32 -9.47 10.67 3.08
CA ASN A 32 -10.59 11.01 3.96
C ASN A 32 -11.01 12.46 3.71
N ASN A 33 -12.31 12.70 3.71
CA ASN A 33 -12.89 14.02 3.50
C ASN A 33 -12.62 14.95 4.68
N ASP A 34 -12.54 16.24 4.37
CA ASP A 34 -12.53 17.34 5.31
C ASP A 34 -13.17 18.57 4.64
N ASP A 35 -13.45 19.62 5.40
CA ASP A 35 -14.18 20.80 4.92
C ASP A 35 -13.27 21.95 4.42
N TYR A 36 -11.94 21.75 4.37
CA TYR A 36 -10.96 22.82 4.14
C TYR A 36 -10.03 22.57 2.95
N THR A 37 -9.76 21.32 2.60
CA THR A 37 -8.89 20.97 1.48
C THR A 37 -9.60 21.26 0.15
N PRO A 38 -9.01 22.07 -0.75
CA PRO A 38 -9.58 22.36 -2.06
C PRO A 38 -9.77 21.12 -2.95
N MET A 39 -10.83 21.09 -3.75
CA MET A 39 -11.12 19.95 -4.64
C MET A 39 -10.04 19.73 -5.71
N ASP A 40 -9.51 20.81 -6.27
CA ASP A 40 -8.41 20.78 -7.24
C ASP A 40 -7.11 20.23 -6.63
N PHE A 41 -6.82 20.55 -5.36
CA PHE A 41 -5.72 19.95 -4.63
C PHE A 41 -5.89 18.43 -4.47
N VAL A 42 -7.10 17.94 -4.17
CA VAL A 42 -7.36 16.49 -4.09
C VAL A 42 -7.15 15.81 -5.44
N VAL A 43 -7.58 16.43 -6.55
CA VAL A 43 -7.32 15.93 -7.90
C VAL A 43 -5.81 15.91 -8.22
N GLU A 44 -5.08 16.94 -7.83
CA GLU A 44 -3.62 16.98 -7.98
C GLU A 44 -2.92 15.86 -7.19
N VAL A 45 -3.35 15.59 -5.95
CA VAL A 45 -2.85 14.48 -5.14
C VAL A 45 -3.08 13.13 -5.83
N LEU A 46 -4.29 12.91 -6.35
CA LEU A 46 -4.67 11.67 -7.02
C LEU A 46 -3.89 11.44 -8.32
N THR A 47 -3.70 12.49 -9.12
CA THR A 47 -2.93 12.42 -10.37
C THR A 47 -1.43 12.23 -10.09
N THR A 48 -0.87 12.93 -9.09
CA THR A 48 0.57 12.91 -8.78
C THR A 48 1.03 11.64 -8.08
N PHE A 49 0.30 11.20 -7.03
CA PHE A 49 0.76 10.10 -6.17
C PHE A 49 0.14 8.75 -6.53
N PHE A 50 -0.98 8.73 -7.26
CA PHE A 50 -1.70 7.50 -7.62
C PHE A 50 -1.76 7.25 -9.13
N ASN A 51 -1.12 8.11 -9.93
CA ASN A 51 -1.05 8.00 -11.38
C ASN A 51 -2.45 7.87 -12.03
N MET A 52 -3.45 8.51 -11.44
CA MET A 52 -4.77 8.61 -12.05
C MET A 52 -4.73 9.64 -13.18
N ASP A 53 -5.49 9.41 -14.24
CA ASP A 53 -5.82 10.48 -15.16
C ASP A 53 -6.80 11.47 -14.51
N SER A 54 -7.01 12.61 -15.18
CA SER A 54 -7.83 13.70 -14.63
C SER A 54 -9.30 13.31 -14.44
N GLU A 55 -9.85 12.45 -15.30
CA GLU A 55 -11.25 12.03 -15.22
C GLU A 55 -11.44 11.14 -13.99
N ARG A 56 -10.60 10.11 -13.85
CA ARG A 56 -10.64 9.19 -12.72
C ARG A 56 -10.32 9.89 -11.40
N ALA A 57 -9.36 10.81 -11.39
CA ALA A 57 -9.05 11.60 -10.20
C ALA A 57 -10.25 12.45 -9.76
N THR A 58 -10.98 13.04 -10.70
CA THR A 58 -12.19 13.82 -10.40
C THR A 58 -13.29 12.95 -9.81
N GLU A 59 -13.52 11.76 -10.37
CA GLU A 59 -14.50 10.80 -9.82
C GLU A 59 -14.17 10.40 -8.38
N VAL A 60 -12.91 10.05 -8.11
CA VAL A 60 -12.47 9.64 -6.77
C VAL A 60 -12.53 10.81 -5.80
N MET A 61 -12.17 12.02 -6.23
CA MET A 61 -12.32 13.24 -5.41
C MET A 61 -13.79 13.45 -5.01
N LEU A 62 -14.73 13.34 -5.97
CA LEU A 62 -16.16 13.46 -5.68
C LEU A 62 -16.66 12.33 -4.76
N GLU A 63 -16.08 11.13 -4.87
CA GLU A 63 -16.38 10.04 -3.95
C GLU A 63 -15.92 10.36 -2.52
N VAL A 64 -14.71 10.89 -2.33
CA VAL A 64 -14.24 11.38 -1.03
C VAL A 64 -15.22 12.41 -0.48
N HIS A 65 -15.55 13.42 -1.28
CA HIS A 65 -16.43 14.51 -0.87
C HIS A 65 -17.82 14.04 -0.43
N HIS A 66 -18.48 13.20 -1.22
CA HIS A 66 -19.84 12.77 -0.93
C HIS A 66 -19.95 11.63 0.07
N LYS A 67 -18.95 10.73 0.13
CA LYS A 67 -19.00 9.52 0.98
C LYS A 67 -18.11 9.60 2.21
N GLY A 68 -17.36 10.67 2.38
CA GLY A 68 -16.45 10.89 3.50
C GLY A 68 -15.08 10.23 3.34
N LYS A 69 -14.91 9.26 2.44
CA LYS A 69 -13.63 8.64 2.10
C LYS A 69 -13.69 7.86 0.78
N ALA A 70 -12.55 7.63 0.16
CA ALA A 70 -12.43 6.76 -1.02
C ALA A 70 -11.09 6.00 -1.03
N VAL A 71 -11.09 4.82 -1.65
CA VAL A 71 -9.87 4.03 -1.87
C VAL A 71 -9.15 4.56 -3.10
N CYS A 72 -7.91 5.01 -2.92
CA CYS A 72 -7.07 5.53 -4.00
C CYS A 72 -6.26 4.42 -4.67
N GLY A 73 -5.98 3.33 -3.96
CA GLY A 73 -5.28 2.16 -4.50
C GLY A 73 -5.04 1.08 -3.44
N VAL A 74 -4.61 -0.09 -3.90
CA VAL A 74 -4.25 -1.23 -3.04
C VAL A 74 -2.82 -1.65 -3.32
N TYR A 75 -1.99 -1.71 -2.27
CA TYR A 75 -0.56 -1.95 -2.39
C TYR A 75 -0.06 -2.90 -1.29
N PRO A 76 1.14 -3.51 -1.45
CA PRO A 76 1.87 -4.09 -0.33
C PRO A 76 2.09 -3.06 0.78
N ALA A 77 2.16 -3.53 2.03
CA ALA A 77 2.25 -2.69 3.23
C ALA A 77 3.23 -1.50 3.09
N ASP A 78 4.49 -1.76 2.74
CA ASP A 78 5.53 -0.72 2.67
C ASP A 78 5.21 0.38 1.64
N ILE A 79 4.65 -0.01 0.50
CA ILE A 79 4.24 0.94 -0.56
C ILE A 79 3.02 1.73 -0.09
N ALA A 80 2.06 1.09 0.55
CA ALA A 80 0.86 1.77 1.06
C ALA A 80 1.24 2.85 2.09
N HIS A 81 2.07 2.48 3.09
CA HIS A 81 2.55 3.41 4.11
C HIS A 81 3.36 4.55 3.52
N THR A 82 4.27 4.26 2.58
CA THR A 82 5.07 5.29 1.91
C THR A 82 4.19 6.28 1.15
N LYS A 83 3.19 5.81 0.39
CA LYS A 83 2.25 6.68 -0.33
C LYS A 83 1.44 7.54 0.63
N ALA A 84 0.90 6.96 1.70
CA ALA A 84 0.13 7.73 2.68
C ALA A 84 0.99 8.82 3.35
N GLU A 85 2.23 8.51 3.72
CA GLU A 85 3.15 9.48 4.29
C GLU A 85 3.51 10.60 3.30
N GLN A 86 3.79 10.26 2.04
CA GLN A 86 4.07 11.25 0.98
C GLN A 86 2.91 12.21 0.78
N VAL A 87 1.68 11.70 0.69
CA VAL A 87 0.46 12.50 0.53
C VAL A 87 0.24 13.40 1.75
N ASN A 88 0.34 12.85 2.97
CA ASN A 88 0.15 13.62 4.20
C ASN A 88 1.18 14.72 4.37
N ARG A 89 2.43 14.46 4.01
CA ARG A 89 3.49 15.48 4.02
C ARG A 89 3.19 16.56 2.98
N TYR A 90 2.82 16.18 1.76
CA TYR A 90 2.47 17.13 0.71
C TYR A 90 1.29 18.02 1.09
N ALA A 91 0.24 17.45 1.70
CA ALA A 91 -0.90 18.21 2.22
C ALA A 91 -0.46 19.22 3.28
N ARG A 92 0.38 18.80 4.24
CA ARG A 92 0.89 19.69 5.29
C ARG A 92 1.75 20.82 4.73
N ASP A 93 2.63 20.52 3.77
CA ASP A 93 3.50 21.50 3.13
C ASP A 93 2.71 22.55 2.33
N ASN A 94 1.48 22.21 1.90
CA ASN A 94 0.53 23.12 1.25
C ASN A 94 -0.58 23.63 2.19
N GLU A 95 -0.41 23.48 3.51
CA GLU A 95 -1.34 23.99 4.53
C GLU A 95 -2.78 23.42 4.45
N HIS A 96 -2.92 22.19 3.96
CA HIS A 96 -4.20 21.48 3.89
C HIS A 96 -4.30 20.37 4.96
N PRO A 97 -5.46 20.19 5.62
CA PRO A 97 -5.66 19.15 6.63
C PRO A 97 -5.99 17.77 6.03
N LEU A 98 -5.84 17.59 4.71
CA LEU A 98 -6.13 16.34 4.00
C LEU A 98 -5.46 15.14 4.66
N LEU A 99 -6.25 14.12 4.99
CA LEU A 99 -5.76 12.90 5.63
C LEU A 99 -5.78 11.70 4.67
N CYS A 100 -4.60 11.13 4.47
CA CYS A 100 -4.38 9.86 3.79
C CYS A 100 -4.03 8.76 4.81
N SER A 101 -4.81 7.68 4.84
CA SER A 101 -4.67 6.56 5.78
C SER A 101 -4.48 5.22 5.06
N CYS A 102 -4.10 4.19 5.83
CA CYS A 102 -3.99 2.82 5.35
C CYS A 102 -4.89 1.88 6.17
N GLU A 103 -5.56 0.95 5.50
CA GLU A 103 -6.37 -0.10 6.12
C GLU A 103 -5.95 -1.45 5.53
N GLN A 104 -5.75 -2.47 6.36
CA GLN A 104 -5.42 -3.81 5.85
C GLN A 104 -6.62 -4.33 5.02
N GLU A 105 -6.32 -4.90 3.85
CA GLU A 105 -7.35 -5.51 2.99
C GLU A 105 -7.96 -6.78 3.58
#